data_AF-A0A267M6L9-F1
#
_entry.id   AF-A0A267M6L9-F1
#
_cell.length_a   1.000
_cell.length_b   1.000
_cell.length_c   1.000
_cell.angle_alpha   90.00
_cell.angle_beta   90.00
_cell.angle_gamma   90.00
#
_symmetry.space_group_name_H-M   'P 1'
#
loop_
_entity.id
_entity.type
_entity.pdbx_description
1 polymer ?
#
loop_
_entity_poly.entity_id
_entity_poly.type
_entity_poly.pdbx_seq_one_letter_code
_entity_poly.pdbx_strand_id
1 'polypeptide(L)'
;MDLDYQGVVEWVNKYKERERSLGHILDKPAPVLLTTFYAQMVAEGSIVSNEWVRRACERHLKDLKRSEEDPDYPWVFDEEKAWRPIRFIEKKCHPTKGNFKHLVMQPWQHFIVGSMFGWVNKDTGMRRFRESLIFVGRKNGKRFAV
;
A
#
# COMPACT_ATOMS: atom_id res chain seq x y z
N MET A 1 -24.99 -10.30 16.78
CA MET A 1 -25.65 -9.05 16.34
C MET A 1 -26.47 -9.45 15.12
N ASP A 2 -27.75 -9.69 15.31
CA ASP A 2 -28.69 -9.98 14.21
C ASP A 2 -29.11 -8.65 13.60
N LEU A 3 -28.32 -8.17 12.65
CA LEU A 3 -28.65 -6.98 11.86
C LEU A 3 -29.56 -7.41 10.71
N ASP A 4 -30.70 -6.74 10.57
CA ASP A 4 -31.51 -6.84 9.36
C ASP A 4 -30.73 -6.31 8.13
N TYR A 5 -31.20 -6.61 6.91
CA TYR A 5 -30.50 -6.22 5.68
C TYR A 5 -30.30 -4.70 5.57
N GLN A 6 -31.25 -3.89 6.05
CA GLN A 6 -31.14 -2.43 6.03
C GLN A 6 -30.05 -1.94 6.99
N GLY A 7 -29.99 -2.48 8.20
CA GLY A 7 -28.98 -2.19 9.20
C GLY A 7 -27.57 -2.59 8.75
N VAL A 8 -27.42 -3.71 8.02
CA VAL A 8 -26.14 -4.09 7.41
C VAL A 8 -25.72 -3.05 6.36
N VAL A 9 -26.65 -2.61 5.50
CA VAL A 9 -26.34 -1.62 4.44
C VAL A 9 -25.93 -0.27 5.05
N GLU A 10 -26.66 0.22 6.04
CA GLU A 10 -26.33 1.45 6.74
C GLU A 10 -24.98 1.37 7.45
N TRP A 11 -24.71 0.26 8.13
CA TRP A 11 -23.42 0.03 8.78
C TRP A 11 -22.28 0.02 7.77
N VAL A 12 -22.44 -0.66 6.63
CA VAL A 12 -21.43 -0.70 5.56
C VAL A 12 -21.16 0.70 5.00
N ASN A 13 -22.21 1.52 4.81
CA ASN A 13 -22.05 2.88 4.29
C ASN A 13 -21.31 3.77 5.29
N LYS A 14 -21.72 3.76 6.56
CA LYS A 14 -21.02 4.50 7.63
C LYS A 14 -19.56 4.05 7.79
N TYR A 15 -19.31 2.75 7.71
CA TYR A 15 -17.96 2.21 7.72
C TYR A 15 -17.14 2.75 6.54
N LYS A 16 -17.66 2.67 5.31
CA LYS A 16 -16.96 3.18 4.12
C LYS A 16 -16.68 4.67 4.21
N GLU A 17 -17.62 5.47 4.69
CA GLU A 17 -17.44 6.91 4.89
C GLU A 17 -16.33 7.19 5.90
N ARG A 18 -16.33 6.47 7.04
CA ARG A 18 -15.27 6.56 8.04
C ARG A 18 -13.91 6.20 7.44
N GLU A 19 -13.79 5.04 6.78
CA GLU A 19 -12.52 4.60 6.18
C GLU A 19 -12.03 5.56 5.08
N ARG A 20 -12.95 6.20 4.33
CA ARG A 20 -12.60 7.26 3.37
C ARG A 20 -12.08 8.50 4.07
N SER A 21 -12.73 8.93 5.16
CA SER A 21 -12.27 10.09 5.94
C SER A 21 -10.89 9.88 6.56
N LEU A 22 -10.56 8.63 6.93
CA LEU A 22 -9.26 8.24 7.48
C LEU A 22 -8.20 8.03 6.38
N GLY A 23 -8.57 8.11 5.09
CA GLY A 23 -7.65 7.88 3.97
C GLY A 23 -7.25 6.42 3.78
N HIS A 24 -7.91 5.47 4.47
CA HIS A 24 -7.69 4.05 4.30
C HIS A 24 -8.25 3.54 2.96
N ILE A 25 -9.31 4.19 2.46
CA ILE A 25 -9.87 3.96 1.13
C ILE A 25 -9.70 5.22 0.30
N LEU A 26 -9.06 5.08 -0.86
CA LEU A 26 -8.84 6.18 -1.79
C LEU A 26 -9.85 6.15 -2.94
N ASP A 27 -10.54 7.28 -3.13
CA ASP A 27 -11.40 7.53 -4.29
C ASP A 27 -10.65 8.23 -5.44
N LYS A 28 -9.50 8.84 -5.15
CA LYS A 28 -8.63 9.53 -6.12
C LYS A 28 -7.16 9.11 -5.92
N PRO A 29 -6.34 9.15 -6.98
CA PRO A 29 -4.90 8.90 -6.88
C PRO A 29 -4.26 9.81 -5.83
N ALA A 30 -3.40 9.23 -5.00
CA ALA A 30 -2.68 10.00 -4.00
C ALA A 30 -1.60 10.87 -4.67
N PRO A 31 -1.46 12.15 -4.28
CA PRO A 31 -0.40 13.02 -4.81
C PRO A 31 0.99 12.66 -4.27
N VAL A 32 1.06 11.79 -3.26
CA VAL A 32 2.27 11.40 -2.54
C VAL A 32 2.32 9.88 -2.35
N LEU A 33 3.51 9.35 -2.11
CA LEU A 33 3.71 7.93 -1.83
C LEU A 33 3.20 7.57 -0.42
N LEU A 34 2.23 6.66 -0.35
CA LEU A 34 1.61 6.26 0.92
C LEU A 34 2.24 5.02 1.57
N THR A 35 3.39 4.56 1.07
CA THR A 35 4.08 3.36 1.58
C THR A 35 4.40 3.48 3.07
N THR A 36 5.10 4.53 3.47
CA THR A 36 5.51 4.76 4.86
C THR A 36 4.30 5.06 5.75
N PHE A 37 3.35 5.83 5.24
CA PHE A 37 2.10 6.16 5.94
C PHE A 37 1.27 4.90 6.26
N TYR A 38 1.08 4.02 5.27
CA TYR A 38 0.40 2.75 5.49
C TYR A 38 1.12 1.87 6.51
N ALA A 39 2.46 1.82 6.46
CA ALA A 39 3.25 1.06 7.41
C ALA A 39 3.08 1.56 8.85
N GLN A 40 3.01 2.87 9.06
CA GLN A 40 2.74 3.49 10.36
C GLN A 40 1.34 3.14 10.87
N MET A 41 0.30 3.34 10.05
CA MET A 41 -1.08 3.04 10.45
C MET A 41 -1.30 1.57 10.81
N VAL A 42 -0.63 0.65 10.11
CA VAL A 42 -0.69 -0.78 10.44
C VAL A 42 0.07 -1.08 11.74
N ALA A 43 1.23 -0.45 11.96
CA ALA A 43 2.01 -0.64 13.18
C ALA A 43 1.28 -0.11 14.43
N GLU A 44 0.58 1.02 14.29
CA GLU A 44 -0.27 1.65 15.31
C GLU A 44 -1.56 0.86 15.58
N GLY A 45 -2.01 0.05 14.63
CA GLY A 45 -3.25 -0.72 14.73
C GLY A 45 -4.50 0.01 14.22
N SER A 46 -4.35 1.19 13.64
CA SER A 46 -5.42 1.95 12.97
C SER A 46 -6.00 1.19 11.77
N ILE A 47 -5.16 0.44 11.06
CA ILE A 47 -5.59 -0.51 10.02
C ILE A 47 -5.42 -1.93 10.58
N VAL A 48 -6.54 -2.66 10.65
CA VAL A 48 -6.53 -4.07 11.05
C VAL A 48 -5.91 -4.89 9.92
N SER A 49 -4.77 -5.53 10.20
CA SER A 49 -4.08 -6.44 9.28
C SER A 49 -3.75 -7.76 9.96
N ASN A 50 -3.37 -8.76 9.16
CA ASN A 50 -2.81 -9.99 9.72
C ASN A 50 -1.40 -9.75 10.29
N GLU A 51 -0.90 -10.73 11.04
CA GLU A 51 0.42 -10.69 11.66
C GLU A 51 1.55 -10.49 10.63
N TRP A 52 1.46 -11.14 9.48
CA TRP A 52 2.51 -11.09 8.44
C TRP A 52 2.63 -9.71 7.79
N VAL A 53 1.50 -9.05 7.49
CA VAL A 53 1.48 -7.69 6.97
C VAL A 53 2.01 -6.72 8.02
N ARG A 54 1.63 -6.90 9.30
CA ARG A 54 2.15 -6.09 10.40
C ARG A 54 3.67 -6.21 10.52
N ARG A 55 4.21 -7.44 10.55
CA ARG A 55 5.66 -7.69 10.57
C ARG A 55 6.39 -7.09 9.36
N ALA A 56 5.77 -7.11 8.18
CA ALA A 56 6.34 -6.49 6.98
C ALA A 56 6.39 -4.95 7.08
N CYS A 57 5.34 -4.33 7.64
CA CYS A 57 5.28 -2.89 7.91
C CYS A 57 6.31 -2.48 8.97
N GLU A 58 6.39 -3.23 10.07
CA GLU A 58 7.40 -3.00 11.12
C GLU A 58 8.82 -3.15 10.60
N ARG A 59 9.08 -4.14 9.73
CA ARG A 59 10.37 -4.28 9.04
C ARG A 59 10.70 -3.05 8.20
N HIS A 60 9.73 -2.57 7.41
CA HIS A 60 9.92 -1.36 6.59
C HIS A 60 10.29 -0.15 7.46
N LEU A 61 9.60 0.08 8.58
CA LEU A 61 9.90 1.18 9.49
C LEU A 61 11.25 1.03 10.20
N LYS A 62 11.62 -0.20 10.61
CA LYS A 62 12.93 -0.48 11.20
C LYS A 62 14.07 -0.26 10.21
N ASP A 63 13.89 -0.73 8.98
CA ASP A 63 14.87 -0.53 7.92
C ASP A 63 15.01 0.96 7.56
N LEU A 64 13.92 1.74 7.62
CA LEU A 64 13.95 3.19 7.39
C LEU A 64 14.81 3.88 8.46
N LYS A 65 14.51 3.64 9.74
CA LYS A 65 15.31 4.17 10.86
C LYS A 65 16.77 3.75 10.76
N ARG A 66 17.03 2.48 10.44
CA ARG A 66 18.39 1.98 10.28
C ARG A 66 19.13 2.66 9.13
N SER A 67 18.45 2.93 8.03
CA SER A 67 19.05 3.64 6.89
C SER A 67 19.45 5.09 7.24
N GLU A 68 18.70 5.73 8.14
CA GLU A 68 18.97 7.07 8.65
C GLU A 68 20.07 7.10 9.72
N GLU A 69 20.07 6.12 10.63
CA GLU A 69 20.97 6.08 11.80
C GLU A 69 22.34 5.44 11.49
N ASP A 70 22.39 4.46 10.58
CA ASP A 70 23.57 3.65 10.28
C ASP A 70 24.10 3.97 8.87
N PRO A 71 25.21 4.74 8.77
CA PRO A 71 25.83 5.06 7.48
C PRO A 71 26.24 3.82 6.68
N ASP A 72 26.64 2.74 7.38
CA ASP A 72 27.11 1.49 6.79
C ASP A 72 25.96 0.60 6.31
N TYR A 73 24.70 0.95 6.63
CA TYR A 73 23.57 0.20 6.12
C TYR A 73 23.46 0.38 4.60
N PRO A 74 23.54 -0.70 3.79
CA PRO A 74 23.72 -0.58 2.34
C PRO A 74 22.43 -0.23 1.58
N TRP A 75 21.28 -0.21 2.26
CA TRP A 75 19.98 0.01 1.65
C TRP A 75 19.41 1.38 2.01
N VAL A 76 18.85 2.06 1.02
CA VAL A 76 18.14 3.33 1.16
C VAL A 76 16.75 3.21 0.53
N PHE A 77 15.78 3.91 1.12
CA PHE A 77 14.44 3.99 0.57
C PHE A 77 14.34 5.19 -0.38
N ASP A 78 14.26 4.92 -1.67
CA ASP A 78 14.10 5.90 -2.73
C ASP A 78 12.62 6.05 -3.10
N GLU A 79 12.01 7.14 -2.63
CA GLU A 79 10.60 7.44 -2.86
C GLU A 79 10.27 7.63 -4.34
N GLU A 80 11.18 8.19 -5.13
CA GLU A 80 10.93 8.45 -6.55
C GLU A 80 10.87 7.14 -7.33
N LYS A 81 11.81 6.22 -7.04
CA LYS A 81 11.81 4.86 -7.62
C LYS A 81 10.59 4.05 -7.19
N ALA A 82 10.16 4.18 -5.94
CA ALA A 82 8.91 3.57 -5.47
C ALA A 82 7.68 4.14 -6.20
N TRP A 83 7.64 5.44 -6.43
CA TRP A 83 6.47 6.14 -6.97
C TRP A 83 6.33 5.99 -8.49
N ARG A 84 7.42 5.79 -9.22
CA ARG A 84 7.42 5.58 -10.68
C ARG A 84 6.47 4.45 -11.15
N PRO A 85 6.54 3.20 -10.63
CA PRO A 85 5.64 2.13 -11.03
C PRO A 85 4.18 2.40 -10.63
N ILE A 86 3.95 3.02 -9.48
CA ILE A 86 2.60 3.43 -9.03
C ILE A 86 1.98 4.40 -10.03
N ARG A 87 2.70 5.48 -10.38
CA ARG A 87 2.23 6.46 -11.38
C ARG A 87 1.99 5.82 -12.75
N PHE A 88 2.79 4.83 -13.12
CA PHE A 88 2.58 4.09 -14.35
C PHE A 88 1.28 3.29 -14.30
N ILE A 89 1.04 2.53 -13.24
CA ILE A 89 -0.17 1.72 -13.05
C ILE A 89 -1.42 2.61 -13.07
N GLU A 90 -1.44 3.69 -12.28
CA GLU A 90 -2.62 4.56 -12.19
C GLU A 90 -2.92 5.30 -13.51
N LYS A 91 -1.89 5.69 -14.27
CA LYS A 91 -2.05 6.41 -15.54
C LYS A 91 -2.35 5.50 -16.74
N LYS A 92 -1.78 4.29 -16.77
CA LYS A 92 -1.78 3.44 -17.98
C LYS A 92 -2.64 2.19 -17.84
N CYS A 93 -2.91 1.71 -16.63
CA CYS A 93 -3.74 0.54 -16.43
C CYS A 93 -5.21 0.93 -16.33
N HIS A 94 -6.02 0.39 -17.23
CA HIS A 94 -7.46 0.57 -17.25
C HIS A 94 -8.17 -0.73 -16.85
N PRO A 95 -9.13 -0.69 -15.92
CA PRO A 95 -9.96 -1.86 -15.61
C PRO A 95 -10.72 -2.32 -16.86
N THR A 96 -10.58 -3.59 -17.25
CA THR A 96 -11.30 -4.17 -18.40
C THR A 96 -12.81 -4.29 -18.16
N LYS A 97 -13.26 -4.20 -16.89
CA LYS A 97 -14.67 -4.28 -16.50
C LYS A 97 -15.03 -3.10 -15.60
N GLY A 98 -16.08 -2.37 -15.97
CA GLY A 98 -16.59 -1.21 -15.23
C GLY A 98 -16.35 0.11 -15.94
N ASN A 99 -17.05 1.16 -15.50
CA ASN A 99 -17.00 2.49 -16.12
C ASN A 99 -15.87 3.37 -15.58
N PHE A 100 -14.80 2.74 -15.08
CA PHE A 100 -13.70 3.42 -14.40
C PHE A 100 -12.60 3.77 -15.40
N LYS A 101 -12.41 5.08 -15.63
CA LYS A 101 -11.39 5.59 -16.54
C LYS A 101 -9.96 5.36 -16.04
N HIS A 102 -9.72 5.28 -14.72
CA HIS A 102 -8.38 5.07 -14.16
C HIS A 102 -8.47 4.18 -12.92
N LEU A 103 -7.42 3.38 -12.68
CA LEU A 103 -7.29 2.62 -11.45
C LEU A 103 -6.71 3.52 -10.36
N VAL A 104 -7.38 3.59 -9.22
CA VAL A 104 -6.86 4.26 -8.02
C VAL A 104 -6.19 3.21 -7.14
N MET A 105 -4.87 3.32 -6.96
CA MET A 105 -4.14 2.38 -6.10
C MET A 105 -4.48 2.66 -4.65
N GLN A 106 -4.85 1.61 -3.92
CA GLN A 106 -5.15 1.71 -2.49
C GLN A 106 -3.86 1.77 -1.66
N PRO A 107 -3.89 2.29 -0.41
CA PRO A 107 -2.70 2.42 0.44
C PRO A 107 -1.91 1.12 0.62
N TRP A 108 -2.58 -0.01 0.75
CA TRP A 108 -1.92 -1.32 0.84
C TRP A 108 -1.22 -1.74 -0.47
N GLN A 109 -1.74 -1.33 -1.63
CA GLN A 109 -1.11 -1.56 -2.94
C GLN A 109 0.11 -0.66 -3.11
N HIS A 110 0.03 0.59 -2.66
CA HIS A 110 1.19 1.48 -2.54
C HIS A 110 2.27 0.85 -1.68
N PHE A 111 1.91 0.26 -0.54
CA PHE A 111 2.88 -0.39 0.33
C PHE A 111 3.61 -1.56 -0.32
N ILE A 112 2.88 -2.44 -1.04
CA ILE A 112 3.49 -3.58 -1.74
C ILE A 112 4.46 -3.10 -2.82
N VAL A 113 3.98 -2.27 -3.75
CA VAL A 113 4.79 -1.81 -4.89
C VAL A 113 5.92 -0.92 -4.40
N GLY A 114 5.64 0.01 -3.49
CA GLY A 114 6.63 0.90 -2.92
C GLY A 114 7.70 0.15 -2.13
N SER A 115 7.36 -0.87 -1.34
CA SER A 115 8.36 -1.70 -0.67
C SER A 115 9.21 -2.50 -1.65
N MET A 116 8.64 -2.95 -2.77
CA MET A 116 9.38 -3.72 -3.77
C MET A 116 10.34 -2.89 -4.61
N PHE A 117 9.94 -1.68 -4.99
CA PHE A 117 10.71 -0.84 -5.90
C PHE A 117 11.48 0.29 -5.21
N GLY A 118 11.10 0.68 -3.99
CA GLY A 118 11.71 1.77 -3.24
C GLY A 118 13.00 1.40 -2.52
N TRP A 119 13.14 0.14 -2.07
CA TRP A 119 14.38 -0.28 -1.40
C TRP A 119 15.48 -0.55 -2.41
N VAL A 120 16.50 0.32 -2.43
CA VAL A 120 17.63 0.23 -3.36
C VAL A 120 18.96 0.27 -2.62
N ASN A 121 19.98 -0.36 -3.21
CA ASN A 121 21.34 -0.33 -2.71
C ASN A 121 21.95 1.06 -2.99
N LYS A 122 22.66 1.62 -2.00
CA LYS A 122 23.26 2.98 -2.09
C LYS A 122 24.28 3.09 -3.23
N ASP A 123 25.13 2.08 -3.41
CA ASP A 123 26.24 2.13 -4.37
C ASP A 123 25.81 1.76 -5.79
N THR A 124 25.03 0.69 -5.92
CA THR A 124 24.66 0.11 -7.23
C THR A 124 23.31 0.59 -7.74
N GLY A 125 22.48 1.20 -6.88
CA GLY A 125 21.13 1.63 -7.20
C GLY A 125 20.15 0.49 -7.51
N MET A 126 20.55 -0.77 -7.34
CA MET A 126 19.75 -1.96 -7.61
C MET A 126 18.74 -2.23 -6.50
N ARG A 127 17.61 -2.86 -6.85
CA ARG A 127 16.55 -3.20 -5.89
C ARG A 127 17.00 -4.28 -4.91
N ARG A 128 16.65 -4.08 -3.63
CA ARG A 128 16.83 -5.08 -2.56
C ARG A 128 15.97 -6.32 -2.80
N PHE A 129 14.70 -6.10 -3.10
CA PHE A 129 13.73 -7.16 -3.29
C PHE A 129 13.53 -7.41 -4.79
N ARG A 130 13.78 -8.65 -5.22
CA ARG A 130 13.58 -9.08 -6.61
C ARG A 130 12.23 -9.75 -6.80
N GLU A 131 11.72 -10.40 -5.75
CA GLU A 131 10.48 -11.19 -5.77
C GLU A 131 9.60 -10.84 -4.58
N SER A 132 8.28 -10.83 -4.79
CA SER A 132 7.27 -10.66 -3.74
C SER A 132 6.23 -11.76 -3.81
N LEU A 133 5.95 -12.37 -2.66
CA LEU A 133 4.83 -13.30 -2.50
C LEU A 133 3.68 -12.58 -1.80
N ILE A 134 2.52 -12.52 -2.46
CA ILE A 134 1.37 -11.76 -1.98
C ILE A 134 0.13 -12.65 -1.98
N PHE A 135 -0.46 -12.87 -0.81
CA PHE A 135 -1.71 -13.60 -0.66
C PHE A 135 -2.87 -12.62 -0.55
N VAL A 136 -3.75 -12.61 -1.56
CA VAL A 136 -4.92 -11.71 -1.60
C VAL A 136 -6.19 -12.49 -1.93
N GLY A 137 -7.27 -12.18 -1.22
CA GLY A 137 -8.61 -12.67 -1.51
C GLY A 137 -9.13 -12.31 -2.91
N ARG A 138 -10.18 -13.00 -3.36
CA ARG A 138 -10.83 -12.71 -4.65
C ARG A 138 -11.48 -11.31 -4.64
N LYS A 139 -11.61 -10.71 -5.83
CA LYS A 139 -12.22 -9.38 -6.07
C LYS A 139 -11.45 -8.14 -5.55
N ASN A 140 -10.20 -8.29 -5.10
CA ASN A 140 -9.38 -7.17 -4.62
C ASN A 140 -8.46 -6.51 -5.68
N GLY A 141 -8.82 -6.57 -6.97
CA GLY A 141 -8.03 -5.89 -8.02
C GLY A 141 -6.60 -6.42 -8.22
N LYS A 142 -6.30 -7.64 -7.77
CA LYS A 142 -4.93 -8.21 -7.76
C LYS A 142 -4.18 -8.21 -9.10
N ARG A 143 -4.89 -8.17 -10.24
CA ARG A 143 -4.29 -8.16 -11.59
C ARG A 143 -3.43 -6.93 -11.89
N PHE A 144 -3.56 -5.87 -11.09
CA PHE A 144 -2.84 -4.62 -11.31
C PHE A 144 -1.71 -4.39 -10.30
N ALA A 145 -1.64 -5.21 -9.25
CA ALA A 145 -0.65 -5.11 -8.19
C ALA A 145 0.36 -6.28 -8.20
N VAL A 146 0.14 -7.29 -9.05
CA VAL A 146 0.94 -8.50 -9.21
C VAL A 146 1.30 -8.66 -10.68
#